data_AF-A0A1V1I4H0-F1
#
_entry.id   AF-A0A1V1I4H0-F1
#
_cell.length_a   1.000
_cell.length_b   1.000
_cell.length_c   1.000
_cell.angle_alpha   90.00
_cell.angle_beta   90.00
_cell.angle_gamma   90.00
#
_symmetry.space_group_name_H-M   'P 1'
#
loop_
_entity.id
_entity.type
_entity.pdbx_description
1 polymer ?
#
loop_
_entity_poly.entity_id
_entity_poly.type
_entity_poly.pdbx_seq_one_letter_code
_entity_poly.pdbx_strand_id
1 'polypeptide(L)'
;MKNSIYSIYNKEIKKIINNENTKAIYLVGSSKNVDLQSDNASVNDIDLFVFTKNGDKQTRIVKYIENIEFDINYFSEKGVQKFINEKEYFFLKEMKNPKVVYDKLGISKDIIALCRKKFTEGPDRLSNEDVNLLKSNLYAKIEGLKSKEKFDVFEYEFLTNLYLKDIIVGYFIINNKWIPKDKKLFKRLKDENIEVFRLCKKVIETYEYKDLINVYKYIFRQ
;
A
#
# COMPACT_ATOMS: atom_id res chain seq x y z
N MET A 1 -4.50 -32.34 -18.13
CA MET A 1 -3.60 -32.36 -16.95
C MET A 1 -4.20 -31.42 -15.92
N LYS A 2 -4.29 -31.78 -14.63
CA LYS A 2 -4.77 -30.80 -13.63
C LYS A 2 -3.76 -29.67 -13.58
N ASN A 3 -4.19 -28.46 -13.93
CA ASN A 3 -3.41 -27.23 -13.83
C ASN A 3 -2.61 -27.20 -12.52
N SER A 4 -1.28 -27.11 -12.63
CA SER A 4 -0.36 -27.19 -11.49
C SER A 4 -0.65 -26.09 -10.49
N ILE A 5 -0.90 -24.85 -10.94
CA ILE A 5 -1.19 -23.69 -10.09
C ILE A 5 -2.42 -23.92 -9.23
N TYR A 6 -3.54 -24.34 -9.84
CA TYR A 6 -4.76 -24.63 -9.09
C TYR A 6 -4.55 -25.73 -8.06
N SER A 7 -3.78 -26.76 -8.41
CA SER A 7 -3.51 -27.87 -7.52
C SER A 7 -2.67 -27.45 -6.31
N ILE A 8 -1.64 -26.62 -6.52
CA ILE A 8 -0.78 -26.05 -5.48
C ILE A 8 -1.60 -25.15 -4.56
N TYR A 9 -2.35 -24.20 -5.16
CA TYR A 9 -3.23 -23.30 -4.45
C TYR A 9 -4.21 -24.07 -3.56
N ASN A 10 -4.95 -25.03 -4.12
CA ASN A 10 -5.92 -25.81 -3.37
C ASN A 10 -5.29 -26.64 -2.26
N LYS A 11 -4.12 -27.24 -2.50
CA LYS A 11 -3.39 -28.00 -1.49
C LYS A 11 -3.05 -27.11 -0.30
N GLU A 12 -2.60 -25.89 -0.54
CA GLU A 12 -2.32 -24.94 0.54
C GLU A 12 -3.57 -24.41 1.24
N ILE A 13 -4.60 -24.00 0.49
CA ILE A 13 -5.86 -23.56 1.09
C ILE A 13 -6.45 -24.65 2.00
N LYS A 14 -6.42 -25.92 1.58
CA LYS A 14 -6.90 -27.03 2.42
C LYS A 14 -6.12 -27.16 3.73
N LYS A 15 -4.81 -26.97 3.74
CA LYS A 15 -4.02 -26.98 4.98
C LYS A 15 -4.47 -25.87 5.94
N ILE A 16 -4.74 -24.68 5.41
CA ILE A 16 -5.21 -23.54 6.21
C ILE A 16 -6.63 -23.80 6.73
N ILE A 17 -7.53 -24.34 5.90
CA ILE A 17 -8.90 -24.70 6.30
C ILE A 17 -8.92 -25.75 7.41
N ASN A 18 -8.04 -26.77 7.32
CA ASN A 18 -7.97 -27.85 8.29
C ASN A 18 -7.43 -27.40 9.66
N ASN A 19 -6.88 -26.19 9.76
CA ASN A 19 -6.51 -25.62 11.04
C ASN A 19 -7.77 -25.11 11.76
N GLU A 20 -8.08 -25.67 12.93
CA GLU A 20 -9.26 -25.30 13.73
C GLU A 20 -9.28 -23.83 14.16
N ASN A 21 -8.13 -23.17 14.15
CA ASN A 21 -7.97 -21.75 14.45
C ASN A 21 -8.48 -20.87 13.30
N THR A 22 -8.65 -21.38 12.08
CA THR A 22 -9.09 -20.62 10.92
C THR A 22 -10.59 -20.30 10.99
N LYS A 23 -10.93 -19.01 10.89
CA LYS A 23 -12.32 -18.50 10.79
C LYS A 23 -12.71 -18.23 9.34
N ALA A 24 -11.86 -17.53 8.60
CA ALA A 24 -12.11 -17.14 7.22
C ALA A 24 -10.80 -17.00 6.44
N ILE A 25 -10.87 -17.17 5.12
CA ILE A 25 -9.75 -17.00 4.19
C ILE A 25 -10.21 -16.13 3.02
N TYR A 26 -9.38 -15.17 2.69
CA TYR A 26 -9.60 -14.21 1.61
C TYR A 26 -8.41 -14.24 0.65
N LEU A 27 -8.70 -14.41 -0.63
CA LEU A 27 -7.74 -14.17 -1.70
C LEU A 27 -7.78 -12.67 -2.01
N VAL A 28 -6.63 -12.01 -1.84
CA VAL A 28 -6.45 -10.57 -2.03
C VAL A 28 -5.42 -10.31 -3.12
N GLY A 29 -4.97 -9.06 -3.27
CA GLY A 29 -3.94 -8.74 -4.26
C GLY A 29 -4.44 -8.83 -5.70
N SER A 30 -3.50 -9.08 -6.61
CA SER A 30 -3.79 -9.12 -8.06
C SER A 30 -4.41 -10.45 -8.51
N SER A 31 -3.98 -11.55 -7.89
CA SER A 31 -4.38 -12.92 -8.25
C SER A 31 -5.85 -13.24 -7.97
N LYS A 32 -6.54 -12.46 -7.13
CA LYS A 32 -8.00 -12.61 -6.92
C LYS A 32 -8.85 -12.46 -8.18
N ASN A 33 -8.35 -11.74 -9.18
CA ASN A 33 -9.03 -11.52 -10.46
C ASN A 33 -8.65 -12.55 -11.53
N VAL A 34 -7.74 -13.48 -11.21
CA VAL A 34 -7.30 -14.52 -12.14
C VAL A 34 -8.15 -15.76 -11.92
N ASP A 35 -8.58 -16.39 -13.02
CA ASP A 35 -9.14 -17.73 -12.96
C ASP A 35 -8.01 -18.75 -12.82
N LEU A 36 -7.71 -19.12 -11.57
CA LEU A 36 -6.65 -20.08 -11.26
C LEU A 36 -6.90 -21.47 -11.85
N GLN A 37 -8.11 -21.81 -12.28
CA GLN A 37 -8.42 -23.11 -12.87
C GLN A 37 -8.02 -23.18 -14.35
N SER A 38 -7.94 -22.05 -15.05
CA SER A 38 -7.62 -21.98 -16.48
C SER A 38 -6.22 -22.49 -16.77
N ASP A 39 -6.06 -23.38 -17.75
CA ASP A 39 -4.74 -23.93 -18.14
C ASP A 39 -3.73 -22.86 -18.60
N ASN A 40 -4.20 -21.67 -18.96
CA ASN A 40 -3.37 -20.50 -19.31
C ASN A 40 -3.16 -19.53 -18.15
N ALA A 41 -3.57 -19.89 -16.93
CA ALA A 41 -3.35 -19.04 -15.76
C ALA A 41 -1.85 -18.82 -15.52
N SER A 42 -1.46 -17.57 -15.33
CA SER A 42 -0.11 -17.20 -14.91
C SER A 42 -0.22 -16.34 -13.66
N VAL A 43 0.34 -16.83 -12.56
CA VAL A 43 0.36 -16.15 -11.27
C VAL A 43 1.73 -16.41 -10.62
N ASN A 44 2.43 -15.34 -10.28
CA ASN A 44 3.71 -15.42 -9.59
C ASN A 44 3.55 -15.25 -8.07
N ASP A 45 2.50 -14.54 -7.64
CA ASP A 45 2.22 -14.15 -6.26
C ASP A 45 0.75 -14.40 -5.87
N ILE A 46 0.56 -15.08 -4.74
CA ILE A 46 -0.73 -15.34 -4.12
C ILE A 46 -0.76 -14.70 -2.74
N ASP A 47 -1.48 -13.58 -2.64
CA ASP A 47 -1.69 -12.89 -1.38
C ASP A 47 -2.94 -13.44 -0.67
N LEU A 48 -2.78 -13.91 0.56
CA LEU A 48 -3.87 -14.45 1.37
C LEU A 48 -3.99 -13.69 2.69
N PHE A 49 -5.22 -13.29 3.02
CA PHE A 49 -5.56 -12.88 4.39
C PHE A 49 -6.32 -14.01 5.06
N VAL A 50 -5.86 -14.44 6.22
CA VAL A 50 -6.47 -15.51 7.03
C VAL A 50 -6.90 -14.93 8.36
N PHE A 51 -8.17 -15.02 8.68
CA PHE A 51 -8.67 -14.60 9.99
C PHE A 51 -8.68 -15.78 10.93
N THR A 52 -8.11 -15.61 12.12
CA THR A 52 -7.96 -16.66 13.12
C THR A 52 -8.77 -16.37 14.37
N LYS A 53 -9.08 -17.42 15.15
CA LYS A 53 -9.71 -17.28 16.46
C LYS A 53 -8.75 -16.66 17.47
N ASN A 54 -7.54 -17.22 17.53
CA ASN A 54 -6.47 -16.86 18.45
C ASN A 54 -5.19 -16.52 17.68
N GLY A 55 -4.27 -15.83 18.35
CA GLY A 55 -2.95 -15.47 17.82
C GLY A 55 -2.66 -13.99 17.95
N ASP A 56 -1.56 -13.57 17.33
CA ASP A 56 -1.12 -12.18 17.32
C ASP A 56 -2.04 -11.27 16.52
N LYS A 57 -1.84 -9.96 16.64
CA LYS A 57 -2.54 -8.96 15.83
C LYS A 57 -2.32 -9.21 14.33
N GLN A 58 -1.09 -9.53 13.94
CA GLN A 58 -0.73 -9.95 12.60
C GLN A 58 0.49 -10.86 12.65
N THR A 59 0.45 -11.97 11.92
CA THR A 59 1.62 -12.79 11.61
C THR A 59 1.71 -12.95 10.10
N ARG A 60 2.84 -12.55 9.50
CA ARG A 60 3.08 -12.69 8.06
C ARG A 60 4.00 -13.87 7.80
N ILE A 61 3.59 -14.73 6.86
CA ILE A 61 4.37 -15.88 6.39
C ILE A 61 4.51 -15.75 4.88
N VAL A 62 5.75 -15.65 4.41
CA VAL A 62 6.08 -15.72 2.98
C VAL A 62 6.72 -17.07 2.71
N LYS A 63 6.22 -17.80 1.70
CA LYS A 63 6.80 -19.08 1.28
C LYS A 63 6.70 -19.28 -0.22
N TYR A 64 7.62 -20.06 -0.78
CA TYR A 64 7.64 -20.40 -2.20
C TYR A 64 7.29 -21.88 -2.40
N ILE A 65 6.38 -22.16 -3.33
CA ILE A 65 6.01 -23.53 -3.72
C ILE A 65 6.01 -23.59 -5.23
N GLU A 66 6.92 -24.38 -5.82
CA GLU A 66 7.04 -24.56 -7.27
C GLU A 66 7.05 -23.22 -8.04
N ASN A 67 7.84 -22.26 -7.52
CA ASN A 67 8.01 -20.88 -8.03
C ASN A 67 6.83 -19.92 -7.83
N ILE A 68 5.79 -20.32 -7.10
CA ILE A 68 4.70 -19.44 -6.69
C ILE A 68 4.98 -18.93 -5.29
N GLU A 69 5.04 -17.60 -5.13
CA GLU A 69 5.11 -16.95 -3.82
C GLU A 69 3.72 -16.94 -3.17
N PHE A 70 3.63 -17.39 -1.93
CA PHE A 70 2.46 -17.22 -1.07
C PHE A 70 2.81 -16.22 0.03
N ASP A 71 2.17 -15.05 0.01
CA ASP A 71 2.23 -14.06 1.09
C ASP A 71 0.96 -14.18 1.93
N ILE A 72 1.08 -14.86 3.07
CA ILE A 72 -0.05 -15.20 3.93
C ILE A 72 0.02 -14.33 5.19
N ASN A 73 -0.98 -13.49 5.36
CA ASN A 73 -1.15 -12.66 6.56
C ASN A 73 -2.27 -13.23 7.42
N TYR A 74 -1.90 -13.70 8.61
CA TYR A 74 -2.83 -14.18 9.63
C TYR A 74 -3.18 -13.04 10.57
N PHE A 75 -4.47 -12.84 10.81
CA PHE A 75 -4.98 -11.79 11.70
C PHE A 75 -5.91 -12.39 12.74
N SER A 76 -5.59 -12.19 14.02
CA SER A 76 -6.57 -12.42 15.09
C SER A 76 -7.72 -11.41 15.00
N GLU A 77 -8.81 -11.70 15.72
CA GLU A 77 -9.95 -10.78 15.82
C GLU A 77 -9.55 -9.40 16.36
N LYS A 78 -8.68 -9.35 17.37
CA LYS A 78 -8.11 -8.09 17.90
C LYS A 78 -7.29 -7.36 16.83
N GLY A 79 -6.56 -8.11 16.01
CA GLY A 79 -5.85 -7.58 14.85
C GLY A 79 -6.80 -6.93 13.85
N VAL A 80 -7.79 -7.68 13.37
CA VAL A 80 -8.78 -7.16 12.40
C VAL A 80 -9.45 -5.88 12.91
N GLN A 81 -9.93 -5.87 14.16
CA GLN A 81 -10.55 -4.68 14.74
C GLN A 81 -9.58 -3.49 14.80
N LYS A 82 -8.33 -3.70 15.24
CA LYS A 82 -7.32 -2.66 15.28
C LYS A 82 -7.06 -2.05 13.90
N PHE A 83 -6.83 -2.88 12.88
CA PHE A 83 -6.48 -2.41 11.54
C PHE A 83 -7.64 -1.67 10.87
N ILE A 84 -8.88 -2.07 11.16
CA ILE A 84 -10.07 -1.33 10.69
C ILE A 84 -10.20 0.02 11.40
N ASN A 85 -10.02 0.05 12.72
CA ASN A 85 -10.20 1.24 13.55
C ASN A 85 -9.11 2.29 13.28
N GLU A 86 -7.85 1.85 13.18
CA GLU A 86 -6.69 2.67 12.82
C GLU A 86 -6.59 2.93 11.32
N LYS A 87 -7.57 2.45 10.54
CA LYS A 87 -7.66 2.73 9.11
C LYS A 87 -6.43 2.33 8.31
N GLU A 88 -5.83 1.18 8.65
CA GLU A 88 -4.62 0.67 8.01
C GLU A 88 -4.81 0.46 6.50
N TYR A 89 -4.11 1.28 5.70
CA TYR A 89 -4.38 1.41 4.28
C TYR A 89 -4.29 0.08 3.53
N PHE A 90 -3.21 -0.69 3.76
CA PHE A 90 -3.00 -1.94 3.04
C PHE A 90 -4.13 -2.94 3.36
N PHE A 91 -4.57 -3.00 4.62
CA PHE A 91 -5.62 -3.91 5.05
C PHE A 91 -6.97 -3.52 4.44
N LEU A 92 -7.36 -2.26 4.59
CA LEU A 92 -8.62 -1.74 4.05
C LEU A 92 -8.68 -1.83 2.52
N LYS A 93 -7.58 -1.52 1.84
CA LYS A 93 -7.49 -1.57 0.38
C LYS A 93 -7.72 -2.97 -0.16
N GLU A 94 -7.14 -3.97 0.49
CA GLU A 94 -7.28 -5.37 0.08
C GLU A 94 -8.66 -5.92 0.47
N MET A 95 -9.13 -5.60 1.68
CA MET A 95 -10.39 -6.12 2.23
C MET A 95 -11.67 -5.39 1.80
N LYS A 96 -11.59 -4.25 1.09
CA LYS A 96 -12.81 -3.59 0.53
C LYS A 96 -13.49 -4.40 -0.58
N ASN A 97 -12.72 -5.28 -1.24
CA ASN A 97 -13.19 -6.15 -2.32
C ASN A 97 -12.30 -7.40 -2.49
N PRO A 98 -12.23 -8.30 -1.48
CA PRO A 98 -11.50 -9.55 -1.60
C PRO A 98 -12.35 -10.60 -2.32
N LYS A 99 -11.72 -11.71 -2.73
CA LYS A 99 -12.44 -12.94 -3.07
C LYS A 99 -12.50 -13.82 -1.81
N VAL A 100 -13.71 -14.08 -1.32
CA VAL A 100 -13.92 -14.98 -0.17
C VAL A 100 -13.64 -16.41 -0.61
N VAL A 101 -12.70 -17.08 0.04
CA VAL A 101 -12.27 -18.46 -0.26
C VAL A 101 -12.90 -19.43 0.73
N TYR A 102 -12.98 -19.02 2.00
CA TYR A 102 -13.54 -19.79 3.09
C TYR A 102 -14.14 -18.84 4.12
N ASP A 103 -15.33 -19.17 4.63
CA ASP A 103 -15.95 -18.42 5.72
C ASP A 103 -16.79 -19.38 6.58
N LYS A 104 -16.23 -19.79 7.72
CA LYS A 104 -16.86 -20.77 8.60
C LYS A 104 -18.08 -20.20 9.33
N LEU A 105 -18.07 -18.90 9.60
CA LEU A 105 -18.99 -18.25 10.54
C LEU A 105 -19.90 -17.20 9.88
N GLY A 106 -19.77 -16.99 8.57
CA GLY A 106 -20.55 -16.00 7.82
C GLY A 106 -20.14 -14.54 8.10
N ILE A 107 -18.94 -14.31 8.65
CA ILE A 107 -18.48 -12.98 9.09
C ILE A 107 -18.01 -12.08 7.93
N SER A 108 -17.74 -12.66 6.76
CA SER A 108 -17.07 -11.97 5.65
C SER A 108 -17.88 -10.78 5.15
N LYS A 109 -19.20 -10.93 5.04
CA LYS A 109 -20.09 -9.90 4.48
C LYS A 109 -19.96 -8.60 5.27
N ASP A 110 -20.05 -8.69 6.59
CA ASP A 110 -20.04 -7.52 7.48
C ASP A 110 -18.66 -6.87 7.56
N ILE A 111 -17.60 -7.68 7.65
CA ILE A 111 -16.23 -7.16 7.69
C ILE A 111 -15.85 -6.48 6.37
N ILE A 112 -16.20 -7.08 5.22
CA ILE A 112 -15.94 -6.48 3.91
C ILE A 112 -16.71 -5.16 3.76
N ALA A 113 -17.96 -5.11 4.19
CA ALA A 113 -18.77 -3.90 4.16
C ALA A 113 -18.16 -2.79 5.04
N LEU A 114 -17.71 -3.13 6.25
CA LEU A 114 -17.04 -2.21 7.16
C LEU A 114 -15.72 -1.69 6.59
N CYS A 115 -14.88 -2.58 6.06
CA CYS A 115 -13.62 -2.20 5.40
C CYS A 115 -13.87 -1.28 4.21
N ARG A 116 -14.90 -1.56 3.39
CA ARG A 116 -15.28 -0.71 2.26
C ARG A 116 -15.74 0.67 2.73
N LYS A 117 -16.56 0.76 3.78
CA LYS A 117 -16.99 2.02 4.38
C LYS A 117 -15.78 2.84 4.86
N LYS A 118 -14.91 2.24 5.67
CA LYS A 118 -13.69 2.87 6.22
C LYS A 118 -12.72 3.32 5.12
N PHE A 119 -12.56 2.52 4.07
CA PHE A 119 -11.74 2.91 2.93
C PHE A 119 -12.29 4.14 2.20
N THR A 120 -13.62 4.23 2.05
CA THR A 120 -14.30 5.36 1.41
C THR A 120 -14.29 6.62 2.28
N GLU A 121 -14.34 6.48 3.61
CA GLU A 121 -14.16 7.61 4.55
C GLU A 121 -12.81 8.33 4.37
N GLY A 122 -11.80 7.62 3.87
CA GLY A 122 -10.45 8.14 3.69
C GLY A 122 -9.60 8.07 4.97
N PRO A 123 -8.31 8.45 4.89
CA PRO A 123 -7.42 8.48 6.04
C PRO A 123 -7.90 9.50 7.09
N ASP A 124 -7.34 9.41 8.29
CA ASP A 124 -7.57 10.43 9.31
C ASP A 124 -6.86 11.73 8.95
N ARG A 125 -7.56 12.85 9.16
CA ARG A 125 -7.04 14.18 8.86
C ARG A 125 -6.02 14.56 9.92
N LEU A 126 -4.84 14.97 9.46
CA LEU A 126 -3.88 15.64 10.33
C LEU A 126 -4.44 16.98 10.82
N SER A 127 -4.01 17.39 12.00
CA SER A 127 -4.28 18.73 12.50
C SER A 127 -3.58 19.78 11.63
N ASN A 128 -4.05 21.03 11.67
CA ASN A 128 -3.35 22.12 10.99
C ASN A 128 -1.92 22.31 11.52
N GLU A 129 -1.69 22.04 12.81
CA GLU A 129 -0.37 22.11 13.44
C GLU A 129 0.57 21.06 12.86
N ASP A 130 0.12 19.80 12.73
CA ASP A 130 0.91 18.73 12.12
C ASP A 130 1.21 19.00 10.65
N VAL A 131 0.22 19.54 9.91
CA VAL A 131 0.41 19.94 8.51
C VAL A 131 1.45 21.07 8.40
N ASN A 132 1.42 22.05 9.30
CA ASN A 132 2.40 23.14 9.32
C ASN A 132 3.79 22.64 9.72
N LEU A 133 3.88 21.72 10.69
CA LEU A 133 5.14 21.09 11.07
C LEU A 133 5.74 20.30 9.90
N LEU A 134 4.93 19.51 9.18
CA LEU A 134 5.35 18.80 7.97
C LEU A 134 5.89 19.78 6.92
N LYS A 135 5.17 20.88 6.65
CA LYS A 135 5.58 21.92 5.69
C LYS A 135 6.92 22.54 6.09
N SER A 136 7.09 22.93 7.34
CA SER A 136 8.31 23.57 7.84
C SER A 136 9.51 22.63 7.78
N ASN A 137 9.34 21.37 8.18
CA ASN A 137 10.39 20.36 8.13
C ASN A 137 10.84 20.07 6.68
N LEU A 138 9.88 19.96 5.76
CA LEU A 138 10.17 19.78 4.34
C LEU A 138 10.91 20.98 3.76
N TYR A 139 10.45 22.19 4.08
CA TYR A 139 11.10 23.42 3.61
C TYR A 139 12.56 23.49 4.08
N ALA A 140 12.81 23.26 5.37
CA ALA A 140 14.16 23.29 5.94
C ALA A 140 15.11 22.28 5.25
N LYS A 141 14.64 21.06 4.97
CA LYS A 141 15.39 20.06 4.21
C LYS A 141 15.74 20.53 2.79
N ILE A 142 14.76 21.10 2.08
CA ILE A 142 14.94 21.57 0.70
C ILE A 142 15.90 22.78 0.66
N GLU A 143 15.77 23.73 1.60
CA GLU A 143 16.67 24.88 1.70
C GLU A 143 18.14 24.45 1.91
N GLY A 144 18.38 23.33 2.60
CA GLY A 144 19.71 22.75 2.73
C GLY A 144 20.37 22.41 1.39
N LEU A 145 19.60 22.13 0.33
CA LEU A 145 20.09 21.82 -1.01
C LEU A 145 20.35 23.06 -1.89
N LYS A 146 20.17 24.27 -1.35
CA LYS A 146 20.40 25.51 -2.11
C LYS A 146 21.87 25.67 -2.51
N SER A 147 22.78 25.26 -1.63
CA SER A 147 24.22 25.26 -1.85
C SER A 147 24.68 23.94 -2.47
N LYS A 148 24.39 23.74 -3.76
CA LYS A 148 24.74 22.51 -4.51
C LYS A 148 26.24 22.17 -4.43
N GLU A 149 27.09 23.18 -4.35
CA GLU A 149 28.55 23.07 -4.23
C GLU A 149 29.06 22.39 -2.94
N LYS A 150 28.21 22.23 -1.92
CA LYS A 150 28.57 21.58 -0.65
C LYS A 150 28.43 20.06 -0.69
N PHE A 151 27.93 19.50 -1.79
CA PHE A 151 27.60 18.09 -1.92
C PHE A 151 28.36 17.48 -3.08
N ASP A 152 28.69 16.20 -2.94
CA ASP A 152 29.00 15.39 -4.10
C ASP A 152 27.75 15.24 -4.97
N VAL A 153 27.94 15.11 -6.29
CA VAL A 153 26.84 15.04 -7.25
C VAL A 153 25.86 13.91 -6.91
N PHE A 154 26.36 12.72 -6.60
CA PHE A 154 25.51 11.57 -6.28
C PHE A 154 24.72 11.76 -4.97
N GLU A 155 25.31 12.43 -3.97
CA GLU A 155 24.64 12.72 -2.70
C GLU A 155 23.51 13.73 -2.93
N TYR A 156 23.79 14.76 -3.72
CA TYR A 156 22.80 15.77 -4.08
C TYR A 156 21.59 15.15 -4.80
N GLU A 157 21.83 14.29 -5.79
CA GLU A 157 20.78 13.60 -6.53
C GLU A 157 19.96 12.66 -5.63
N PHE A 158 20.64 11.92 -4.73
CA PHE A 158 20.00 11.06 -3.75
C PHE A 158 19.07 11.83 -2.82
N LEU A 159 19.55 12.92 -2.22
CA LEU A 159 18.76 13.77 -1.32
C LEU A 159 17.59 14.44 -2.06
N THR A 160 17.82 14.89 -3.30
CA THR A 160 16.76 15.45 -4.16
C THR A 160 15.63 14.45 -4.37
N ASN A 161 15.97 13.18 -4.66
CA ASN A 161 15.00 12.10 -4.82
C ASN A 161 14.23 11.81 -3.52
N LEU A 162 14.93 11.79 -2.38
CA LEU A 162 14.32 11.56 -1.07
C LEU A 162 13.32 12.68 -0.73
N TYR A 163 13.70 13.93 -0.93
CA TYR A 163 12.83 15.07 -0.62
C TYR A 163 11.68 15.20 -1.62
N LEU A 164 11.90 14.86 -2.89
CA LEU A 164 10.82 14.76 -3.87
C LEU A 164 9.77 13.73 -3.45
N LYS A 165 10.19 12.55 -2.96
CA LYS A 165 9.28 11.55 -2.39
C LYS A 165 8.51 12.14 -1.21
N ASP A 166 9.18 12.78 -0.26
CA ASP A 166 8.52 13.38 0.91
C ASP A 166 7.49 14.46 0.51
N ILE A 167 7.80 15.28 -0.51
CA ILE A 167 6.87 16.28 -1.06
C ILE A 167 5.64 15.63 -1.69
N ILE A 168 5.82 14.57 -2.50
CA ILE A 168 4.72 13.83 -3.12
C ILE A 168 3.83 13.17 -2.05
N VAL A 169 4.44 12.58 -1.02
CA VAL A 169 3.71 12.05 0.14
C VAL A 169 2.93 13.16 0.84
N GLY A 170 3.57 14.32 1.04
CA GLY A 170 2.93 15.52 1.58
C GLY A 170 1.70 15.96 0.79
N TYR A 171 1.73 15.89 -0.55
CA TYR A 171 0.56 16.14 -1.38
C TYR A 171 -0.61 15.22 -1.04
N PHE A 172 -0.40 13.91 -0.90
CA PHE A 172 -1.49 13.00 -0.52
C PHE A 172 -2.03 13.30 0.88
N ILE A 173 -1.13 13.60 1.83
CA ILE A 173 -1.47 13.92 3.20
C ILE A 173 -2.38 15.16 3.30
N ILE A 174 -1.95 16.30 2.74
CA ILE A 174 -2.70 17.56 2.88
C ILE A 174 -4.04 17.54 2.14
N ASN A 175 -4.19 16.64 1.16
CA ASN A 175 -5.44 16.44 0.43
C ASN A 175 -6.32 15.34 1.05
N ASN A 176 -5.96 14.82 2.23
CA ASN A 176 -6.66 13.75 2.93
C ASN A 176 -6.86 12.49 2.06
N LYS A 177 -5.80 12.08 1.36
CA LYS A 177 -5.82 10.95 0.44
C LYS A 177 -4.95 9.83 0.95
N TRP A 178 -5.35 8.60 0.63
CA TRP A 178 -4.54 7.42 0.87
C TRP A 178 -3.18 7.51 0.17
N ILE A 179 -2.10 7.31 0.91
CA ILE A 179 -0.75 7.29 0.36
C ILE A 179 -0.55 5.95 -0.39
N PRO A 180 -0.30 5.97 -1.70
CA PRO A 180 0.01 4.75 -2.46
C PRO A 180 1.33 4.13 -2.02
N LYS A 181 1.54 2.83 -2.34
CA LYS A 181 2.87 2.21 -2.26
C LYS A 181 3.86 3.03 -3.09
N ASP A 182 5.12 3.13 -2.65
CA ASP A 182 6.19 3.90 -3.30
C ASP A 182 6.24 3.72 -4.83
N LYS A 183 6.27 2.47 -5.31
CA LYS A 183 6.29 2.14 -6.75
C LYS A 183 5.07 2.61 -7.56
N LYS A 184 4.01 3.08 -6.89
CA LYS A 184 2.76 3.58 -7.50
C LYS A 184 2.56 5.08 -7.27
N LEU A 185 3.46 5.78 -6.56
CA LEU A 185 3.31 7.21 -6.25
C LEU A 185 3.13 8.04 -7.52
N PHE A 186 4.07 7.96 -8.47
CA PHE A 186 4.01 8.72 -9.72
C PHE A 186 2.80 8.36 -10.59
N LYS A 187 2.47 7.07 -10.71
CA LYS A 187 1.29 6.63 -11.47
C LYS A 187 0.03 7.27 -10.89
N ARG A 188 -0.13 7.21 -9.56
CA ARG A 188 -1.29 7.78 -8.89
C ARG A 188 -1.31 9.31 -8.98
N LEU A 189 -0.16 9.95 -8.83
CA LEU A 189 -0.02 11.39 -8.94
C LEU A 189 -0.42 11.87 -10.34
N LYS A 190 0.02 11.16 -11.39
CA LYS A 190 -0.36 11.44 -12.79
C LYS A 190 -1.87 11.36 -13.00
N ASP A 191 -2.52 10.35 -12.44
CA ASP A 191 -3.97 10.15 -12.55
C ASP A 191 -4.76 11.23 -11.78
N GLU A 192 -4.21 11.79 -10.70
CA GLU A 192 -4.92 12.74 -9.83
C GLU A 192 -4.60 14.21 -10.10
N ASN A 193 -3.37 14.54 -10.51
CA ASN A 193 -2.91 15.89 -10.78
C ASN A 193 -1.73 15.87 -11.76
N ILE A 194 -2.06 16.02 -13.04
CA ILE A 194 -1.08 15.96 -14.13
C ILE A 194 -0.02 17.07 -14.04
N GLU A 195 -0.36 18.25 -13.49
CA GLU A 195 0.60 19.36 -13.36
C GLU A 195 1.64 19.08 -12.29
N VAL A 196 1.22 18.61 -11.10
CA VAL A 196 2.17 18.20 -10.05
C VAL A 196 3.08 17.09 -10.58
N PHE A 197 2.52 16.11 -11.29
CA PHE A 197 3.30 15.06 -11.94
C PHE A 197 4.36 15.61 -12.90
N ARG A 198 4.03 16.59 -13.76
CA ARG A 198 4.97 17.23 -14.68
C ARG A 198 6.08 17.97 -13.94
N LEU A 199 5.76 18.70 -12.89
CA LEU A 199 6.75 19.39 -12.06
C LEU A 199 7.71 18.38 -11.40
N CYS A 200 7.19 17.30 -10.82
CA CYS A 200 8.04 16.26 -10.23
C CYS A 200 8.91 15.55 -11.28
N LYS A 201 8.39 15.31 -12.49
CA LYS A 201 9.18 14.73 -13.60
C LYS A 201 10.36 15.63 -13.96
N LYS A 202 10.14 16.95 -14.02
CA LYS A 202 11.20 17.93 -14.27
C LYS A 202 12.31 17.88 -13.22
N VAL A 203 11.98 17.67 -11.95
CA VAL A 203 12.98 17.51 -10.88
C VAL A 203 13.89 16.30 -11.14
N ILE A 204 13.35 15.17 -11.57
CA ILE A 204 14.15 13.97 -11.87
C ILE A 204 15.03 14.18 -13.12
N GLU A 205 14.58 14.98 -14.08
CA GLU A 205 15.32 15.28 -15.30
C GLU A 205 16.49 16.26 -15.07
N THR A 206 16.36 17.13 -14.07
CA THR A 206 17.29 18.26 -13.87
C THR A 206 18.15 18.13 -12.60
N TYR A 207 17.61 17.51 -11.55
CA TYR A 207 18.18 17.56 -10.20
C TYR A 207 18.56 18.99 -9.78
N GLU A 208 17.71 19.97 -10.09
CA GLU A 208 17.94 21.37 -9.72
C GLU A 208 17.10 21.76 -8.51
N TYR A 209 17.72 22.37 -7.49
CA TYR A 209 17.04 22.88 -6.30
C TYR A 209 15.83 23.75 -6.66
N LYS A 210 15.96 24.60 -7.70
CA LYS A 210 14.89 25.49 -8.16
C LYS A 210 13.65 24.70 -8.59
N ASP A 211 13.82 23.56 -9.23
CA ASP A 211 12.68 22.74 -9.65
C ASP A 211 12.06 22.00 -8.46
N LEU A 212 12.87 21.52 -7.51
CA LEU A 212 12.38 20.88 -6.29
C LEU A 212 11.56 21.85 -5.42
N ILE A 213 12.08 23.04 -5.16
CA ILE A 213 11.36 24.06 -4.37
C ILE A 213 10.09 24.55 -5.10
N ASN A 214 10.08 24.56 -6.43
CA ASN A 214 8.88 24.89 -7.20
C ASN A 214 7.77 23.85 -7.00
N VAL A 215 8.10 22.55 -6.98
CA VAL A 215 7.12 21.49 -6.66
C VAL A 215 6.55 21.72 -5.24
N TYR A 216 7.42 21.97 -4.27
CA TYR A 216 7.02 22.24 -2.88
C TYR A 216 6.04 23.43 -2.81
N LYS A 217 6.42 24.58 -3.36
CA LYS A 217 5.58 25.80 -3.36
C LYS A 217 4.23 25.57 -4.02
N TYR A 218 4.23 24.87 -5.16
CA TYR A 218 3.00 24.56 -5.89
C TYR A 218 2.03 23.71 -5.05
N ILE A 219 2.53 22.65 -4.40
CA ILE A 219 1.71 21.74 -3.59
C ILE A 219 1.20 22.44 -2.33
N PHE A 220 2.08 23.15 -1.62
CA PHE A 220 1.75 23.73 -0.31
C PHE A 220 1.22 25.17 -0.40
N ARG A 221 1.06 25.71 -1.62
CA ARG A 221 0.56 27.07 -1.94
C ARG A 221 1.26 28.16 -1.13
N GLN A 222 2.58 28.21 -1.26
CA GLN A 222 3.43 29.31 -0.78
C GLN A 222 3.87 30.18 -1.95
#